data_AF-A0A7S4VSS9-F1
#
_entry.id   AF-A0A7S4VSS9-F1
#
_cell.length_a   1.000
_cell.length_b   1.000
_cell.length_c   1.000
_cell.angle_alpha   90.00
_cell.angle_beta   90.00
_cell.angle_gamma   90.00
#
_symmetry.space_group_name_H-M   'P 1'
#
loop_
_entity.id
_entity.type
_entity.pdbx_description
1 polymer ?
#
loop_
_entity_poly.entity_id
_entity_poly.type
_entity_poly.pdbx_seq_one_letter_code
_entity_poly.pdbx_strand_id
1 'polypeptide(L)'
;AVLAWLQILAAKSEAAGKLVTVEDVAKAHWAEYGRNYYVRYDYEGVDKEKANEMMDAMGKISLAGTQFQGMKVKMNDDFRYEDPVDGSVSENQGIRFIFEDGSRIIFRLSGTGVAGATVRLYLEKYEGKDGDLDKHPFDMVQQLASIAMQISNLPEYTGCDKPTVIT
;
A
#
# COMPACT_ATOMS: atom_id res chain seq x y z
N ALA A 1 -17.03 -13.51 5.70
CA ALA A 1 -16.89 -12.62 4.52
C ALA A 1 -17.92 -12.94 3.43
N VAL A 2 -17.92 -14.14 2.84
CA VAL A 2 -18.84 -14.49 1.73
C VAL A 2 -20.31 -14.25 2.08
N LEU A 3 -20.80 -14.78 3.21
CA LEU A 3 -22.20 -14.58 3.62
C LEU A 3 -22.54 -13.10 3.87
N ALA A 4 -21.59 -12.29 4.37
CA ALA A 4 -21.81 -10.86 4.56
C ALA A 4 -22.00 -10.13 3.22
N TRP A 5 -21.19 -10.47 2.21
CA TRP A 5 -21.37 -9.96 0.85
C TRP A 5 -22.72 -10.39 0.25
N LEU A 6 -23.14 -11.64 0.46
CA LEU A 6 -24.46 -12.09 0.01
C LEU A 6 -25.59 -11.29 0.66
N GLN A 7 -25.48 -10.92 1.94
CA GLN A 7 -26.45 -10.04 2.61
C GLN A 7 -26.47 -8.64 2.01
N ILE A 8 -25.31 -8.04 1.72
CA ILE A 8 -25.21 -6.73 1.07
C ILE A 8 -25.89 -6.76 -0.31
N LEU A 9 -25.56 -7.76 -1.13
CA LEU A 9 -26.11 -7.91 -2.48
C LEU A 9 -27.63 -8.15 -2.44
N ALA A 10 -28.12 -8.99 -1.53
CA ALA A 10 -29.54 -9.24 -1.35
C ALA A 10 -30.29 -7.95 -0.98
N ALA A 11 -29.83 -7.25 0.06
CA ALA A 11 -30.47 -6.01 0.53
C ALA A 11 -30.46 -4.90 -0.55
N LYS A 12 -29.35 -4.74 -1.27
CA LYS A 12 -29.26 -3.75 -2.36
C LYS A 12 -30.12 -4.14 -3.56
N SER A 13 -30.20 -5.43 -3.90
CA SER A 13 -31.02 -5.92 -5.02
C SER A 13 -32.51 -5.77 -4.72
N GLU A 14 -32.94 -6.11 -3.51
CA GLU A 14 -34.32 -5.91 -3.05
C GLU A 14 -34.72 -4.44 -3.11
N ALA A 15 -33.89 -3.55 -2.55
CA ALA A 15 -34.14 -2.11 -2.59
C ALA A 15 -34.20 -1.53 -4.01
N ALA A 16 -33.40 -2.07 -4.95
CA ALA A 16 -33.38 -1.63 -6.34
C ALA A 16 -34.47 -2.27 -7.22
N GLY A 17 -35.17 -3.30 -6.73
CA GLY A 17 -36.13 -4.08 -7.51
C GLY A 17 -35.50 -4.87 -8.68
N LYS A 18 -34.17 -5.04 -8.69
CA LYS A 18 -33.40 -5.75 -9.72
C LYS A 18 -32.10 -6.30 -9.12
N LEU A 19 -31.48 -7.26 -9.80
CA LEU A 19 -30.17 -7.77 -9.38
C LEU A 19 -29.13 -6.64 -9.40
N VAL A 20 -28.48 -6.42 -8.26
CA VAL A 20 -27.31 -5.54 -8.09
C VAL A 20 -26.06 -6.42 -8.04
N THR A 21 -25.05 -6.07 -8.84
CA THR A 21 -23.79 -6.81 -8.92
C THR A 21 -22.77 -6.32 -7.90
N VAL A 22 -21.69 -7.09 -7.71
CA VAL A 22 -20.54 -6.65 -6.88
C VAL A 22 -19.91 -5.37 -7.45
N GLU A 23 -19.84 -5.25 -8.78
CA GLU A 23 -19.31 -4.06 -9.45
C GLU A 23 -20.18 -2.83 -9.16
N ASP A 24 -21.50 -2.96 -9.24
CA ASP A 24 -22.42 -1.85 -8.92
C ASP A 24 -22.21 -1.36 -7.48
N VAL A 25 -22.08 -2.28 -6.52
CA VAL A 25 -21.82 -1.93 -5.12
C VAL A 25 -20.47 -1.24 -4.95
N ALA A 26 -19.42 -1.76 -5.58
CA ALA A 26 -18.09 -1.18 -5.50
C ALA A 26 -18.05 0.22 -6.11
N LYS A 27 -18.62 0.42 -7.30
CA LYS A 27 -18.70 1.72 -7.96
C LYS A 27 -19.52 2.73 -7.16
N ALA A 28 -20.66 2.31 -6.60
CA ALA A 28 -21.45 3.17 -5.72
C ALA A 28 -20.64 3.59 -4.48
N HIS A 29 -19.89 2.68 -3.88
CA HIS A 29 -19.02 2.97 -2.73
C HIS A 29 -17.91 3.95 -3.12
N TRP A 30 -17.26 3.76 -4.27
CA TRP A 30 -16.21 4.68 -4.74
C TRP A 30 -16.76 6.06 -5.08
N ALA A 31 -17.96 6.14 -5.65
CA ALA A 31 -18.62 7.42 -5.91
C ALA A 31 -18.95 8.19 -4.62
N GLU A 32 -19.21 7.47 -3.52
CA GLU A 32 -19.52 8.08 -2.22
C GLU A 32 -18.26 8.51 -1.44
N TYR A 33 -17.23 7.67 -1.42
CA TYR A 33 -16.06 7.85 -0.53
C TYR A 33 -14.73 8.16 -1.26
N GLY A 34 -14.71 8.09 -2.59
CA GLY A 34 -13.49 7.98 -3.37
C GLY A 34 -12.95 6.55 -3.43
N ARG A 35 -11.86 6.35 -4.16
CA ARG A 35 -11.23 5.03 -4.37
C ARG A 35 -9.79 5.03 -3.88
N ASN A 36 -9.45 3.99 -3.12
CA ASN A 36 -8.08 3.65 -2.78
C ASN A 36 -7.57 2.60 -3.76
N TYR A 37 -6.77 3.03 -4.73
CA TYR A 37 -6.07 2.14 -5.65
C TYR A 37 -4.93 1.45 -4.94
N TYR A 38 -5.01 0.14 -4.79
CA TYR A 38 -4.04 -0.65 -4.06
C TYR A 38 -3.35 -1.65 -4.97
N VAL A 39 -2.03 -1.73 -4.83
CA VAL A 39 -1.16 -2.72 -5.48
C VAL A 39 -0.06 -3.12 -4.50
N ARG A 40 0.33 -4.40 -4.52
CA ARG A 40 1.51 -4.88 -3.78
C ARG A 40 2.55 -5.47 -4.72
N TYR A 41 3.79 -5.04 -4.54
CA TYR A 41 4.98 -5.57 -5.20
C TYR A 41 5.80 -6.38 -4.21
N ASP A 42 6.04 -7.65 -4.51
CA ASP A 42 6.90 -8.51 -3.71
C ASP A 42 8.20 -8.79 -4.47
N TYR A 43 9.33 -8.45 -3.86
CA TYR A 43 10.69 -8.74 -4.33
C TYR A 43 11.22 -9.91 -3.51
N GLU A 44 11.09 -11.11 -4.05
CA GLU A 44 11.39 -12.37 -3.35
C GLU A 44 12.85 -12.78 -3.52
N GLY A 45 13.40 -13.50 -2.53
CA GLY A 45 14.74 -14.09 -2.61
C GLY A 45 15.87 -13.07 -2.54
N VAL A 46 15.63 -11.88 -1.99
CA VAL A 46 16.66 -10.84 -1.83
C VAL A 46 17.61 -11.18 -0.68
N ASP A 47 18.84 -10.67 -0.76
CA ASP A 47 19.80 -10.75 0.33
C ASP A 47 19.24 -10.08 1.59
N LYS A 48 19.20 -10.83 2.69
CA LYS A 48 18.56 -10.37 3.93
C LYS A 48 19.33 -9.23 4.58
N GLU A 49 20.66 -9.29 4.59
CA GLU A 49 21.48 -8.26 5.24
C GLU A 49 21.35 -6.94 4.48
N LYS A 50 21.47 -6.98 3.14
CA LYS A 50 21.26 -5.81 2.29
C LYS A 50 19.85 -5.24 2.34
N ALA A 51 18.84 -6.10 2.42
CA ALA A 51 17.48 -5.63 2.59
C ALA A 51 17.25 -4.96 3.97
N ASN A 52 17.91 -5.42 5.04
CA ASN A 52 17.87 -4.73 6.33
C ASN A 52 18.62 -3.39 6.27
N GLU A 53 19.80 -3.33 5.63
CA GLU A 53 20.53 -2.06 5.42
C GLU A 53 19.65 -1.02 4.69
N MET A 54 18.88 -1.45 3.69
CA MET A 54 17.93 -0.61 2.96
C MET A 54 16.82 -0.08 3.88
N MET A 55 16.20 -0.96 4.68
CA MET A 55 15.14 -0.57 5.62
C MET A 55 15.66 0.41 6.68
N ASP A 56 16.85 0.15 7.22
CA ASP A 56 17.52 1.03 8.19
C ASP A 56 17.86 2.41 7.60
N ALA A 57 18.32 2.44 6.34
CA ALA A 57 18.59 3.70 5.63
C ALA A 57 17.30 4.51 5.47
N MET A 58 16.20 3.87 5.06
CA MET A 58 14.89 4.52 4.96
C MET A 58 14.31 4.95 6.32
N GLY A 59 14.59 4.21 7.40
CA GLY A 59 14.14 4.56 8.75
C GLY A 59 14.82 5.81 9.31
N LYS A 60 16.00 6.18 8.78
CA LYS A 60 16.81 7.32 9.26
C LYS A 60 16.55 8.63 8.53
N ILE A 61 15.87 8.60 7.38
CA ILE A 61 15.57 9.82 6.61
C ILE A 61 14.30 10.50 7.12
N SER A 62 14.26 11.83 7.05
CA SER A 62 13.06 12.62 7.31
C SER A 62 12.66 13.36 6.03
N LEU A 63 11.48 13.04 5.52
CA LEU A 63 10.97 13.58 4.24
C LEU A 63 9.70 14.40 4.42
N ALA A 64 9.22 14.62 5.64
CA ALA A 64 8.05 15.46 5.88
C ALA A 64 8.22 16.86 5.27
N GLY A 65 7.25 17.29 4.48
CA GLY A 65 7.29 18.54 3.73
C GLY A 65 7.99 18.46 2.36
N THR A 66 8.77 17.41 2.09
CA THR A 66 9.41 17.17 0.79
C THR A 66 8.37 16.79 -0.26
N GLN A 67 8.60 17.22 -1.50
CA GLN A 67 7.72 16.93 -2.63
C GLN A 67 8.43 16.02 -3.64
N PHE A 68 7.72 14.97 -4.07
CA PHE A 68 8.15 14.06 -5.12
C PHE A 68 7.11 14.04 -6.22
N GLN A 69 7.50 14.42 -7.44
CA GLN A 69 6.61 14.39 -8.61
C GLN A 69 5.26 15.09 -8.38
N GLY A 70 5.24 16.16 -7.59
CA GLY A 70 3.99 16.86 -7.22
C GLY A 70 3.30 16.36 -5.95
N MET A 71 3.63 15.16 -5.45
CA MET A 71 3.07 14.62 -4.20
C MET A 71 3.89 15.06 -3.00
N LYS A 72 3.25 15.67 -2.00
CA LYS A 72 3.90 16.15 -0.78
C LYS A 72 3.80 15.14 0.34
N VAL A 73 4.94 14.77 0.92
CA VAL A 73 5.00 13.85 2.06
C VAL A 73 4.53 14.58 3.31
N LYS A 74 3.47 14.07 3.92
CA LYS A 74 2.94 14.55 5.20
C LYS A 74 3.79 14.06 6.37
N MET A 75 4.14 12.78 6.35
CA MET A 75 5.00 12.16 7.36
C MET A 75 5.65 10.89 6.82
N ASN A 76 6.74 10.49 7.46
CA ASN A 76 7.31 9.16 7.33
C ASN A 76 7.78 8.63 8.68
N ASP A 77 7.57 7.34 8.94
CA ASP A 77 7.91 6.68 10.20
C ASP A 77 8.15 5.19 10.01
N ASP A 78 8.73 4.53 11.01
CA ASP A 78 8.63 3.07 11.16
C ASP A 78 7.46 2.75 12.08
N PHE A 79 6.52 1.96 11.58
CA PHE A 79 5.25 1.74 12.26
C PHE A 79 5.44 1.03 13.60
N ARG A 80 5.01 1.71 14.67
CA ARG A 80 4.88 1.18 16.02
C ARG A 80 3.40 1.08 16.39
N TYR A 81 3.01 -0.04 16.98
CA TYR A 81 1.67 -0.25 17.51
C TYR A 81 1.76 -0.67 18.98
N GLU A 82 0.88 -0.13 19.80
CA GLU A 82 0.72 -0.48 21.21
C GLU A 82 -0.71 -0.98 21.40
N ASP A 83 -0.85 -2.22 21.84
CA ASP A 83 -2.13 -2.87 21.96
C ASP A 83 -2.93 -2.29 23.15
N PRO A 84 -4.15 -1.78 22.93
CA PRO A 84 -4.91 -1.13 23.99
C PRO A 84 -5.55 -2.11 24.98
N VAL A 85 -5.48 -3.42 24.74
CA VAL A 85 -6.04 -4.48 25.61
C VAL A 85 -4.98 -5.01 26.56
N ASP A 86 -3.80 -5.37 26.03
CA ASP A 86 -2.73 -6.00 26.82
C ASP A 86 -1.46 -5.15 27.00
N GLY A 87 -1.39 -3.99 26.33
CA GLY A 87 -0.24 -3.08 26.40
C GLY A 87 1.00 -3.58 25.65
N SER A 88 0.90 -4.67 24.90
CA SER A 88 2.03 -5.18 24.12
C SER A 88 2.44 -4.19 23.04
N VAL A 89 3.75 -4.07 22.82
CA VAL A 89 4.33 -3.13 21.85
C VAL A 89 4.94 -3.91 20.70
N SER A 90 4.50 -3.59 19.49
CA SER A 90 5.08 -4.08 18.24
C SER A 90 5.79 -2.94 17.52
N GLU A 91 7.11 -3.03 17.44
CA GLU A 91 7.97 -2.07 16.74
C GLU A 91 8.44 -2.64 15.40
N ASN A 92 8.99 -1.79 14.54
CA ASN A 92 9.58 -2.15 13.25
C ASN A 92 8.59 -2.88 12.31
N GLN A 93 7.32 -2.48 12.32
CA GLN A 93 6.25 -3.16 11.58
C GLN A 93 6.12 -2.69 10.12
N GLY A 94 6.93 -1.71 9.71
CA GLY A 94 7.08 -1.29 8.33
C GLY A 94 7.31 0.21 8.20
N ILE A 95 8.20 0.59 7.29
CA ILE A 95 8.45 1.99 6.97
C ILE A 95 7.29 2.53 6.13
N ARG A 96 6.67 3.62 6.59
CA ARG A 96 5.54 4.27 5.92
C ARG A 96 5.95 5.64 5.41
N PHE A 97 5.52 5.97 4.21
CA PHE A 97 5.54 7.31 3.65
C PHE A 97 4.09 7.70 3.35
N ILE A 98 3.56 8.66 4.10
CA ILE A 98 2.17 9.10 4.01
C ILE A 98 2.15 10.47 3.34
N PHE A 99 1.33 10.62 2.31
CA PHE A 99 1.19 11.87 1.54
C PHE A 99 0.01 12.70 2.03
N GLU A 100 0.01 13.99 1.73
CA GLU A 100 -1.05 14.93 2.14
C GLU A 100 -2.43 14.58 1.55
N ASP A 101 -2.46 13.95 0.37
CA ASP A 101 -3.70 13.54 -0.32
C ASP A 101 -4.30 12.23 0.22
N GLY A 102 -3.69 11.61 1.23
CA GLY A 102 -4.12 10.33 1.79
C GLY A 102 -3.50 9.10 1.12
N SER A 103 -2.71 9.28 0.06
CA SER A 103 -1.92 8.20 -0.54
C SER A 103 -0.79 7.77 0.38
N ARG A 104 -0.29 6.54 0.20
CA ARG A 104 0.83 6.02 0.98
C ARG A 104 1.66 4.98 0.25
N ILE A 105 2.94 4.94 0.61
CA ILE A 105 3.90 3.90 0.26
C ILE A 105 4.32 3.23 1.56
N ILE A 106 4.31 1.89 1.61
CA ILE A 106 4.77 1.15 2.78
C ILE A 106 5.76 0.08 2.35
N PHE A 107 6.89 -0.01 3.05
CA PHE A 107 7.83 -1.11 2.92
C PHE A 107 7.74 -2.02 4.14
N ARG A 108 7.66 -3.33 3.91
CA ARG A 108 7.83 -4.34 4.96
C ARG A 108 8.84 -5.37 4.50
N LEU A 109 9.73 -5.76 5.41
CA LEU A 109 10.61 -6.89 5.19
C LEU A 109 9.97 -8.13 5.83
N SER A 110 9.89 -9.21 5.07
CA SER A 110 9.35 -10.49 5.54
C SER A 110 10.30 -11.62 5.19
N GLY A 111 10.30 -12.69 5.98
CA GLY A 111 11.21 -13.83 5.80
C GLY A 111 12.19 -13.96 6.97
N THR A 112 12.00 -15.03 7.76
CA THR A 112 12.81 -15.34 8.94
C THR A 112 13.78 -16.51 8.72
N GLY A 113 13.82 -17.08 7.52
CA GLY A 113 14.57 -18.30 7.20
C GLY A 113 15.90 -18.08 6.46
N VAL A 114 16.53 -19.19 6.08
CA VAL A 114 17.78 -19.27 5.30
C VAL A 114 17.60 -19.01 3.79
N ALA A 115 16.36 -18.90 3.30
CA ALA A 115 16.04 -18.74 1.87
C ALA A 115 16.02 -17.28 1.38
N GLY A 116 16.64 -16.36 2.13
CA GLY A 116 16.60 -14.92 1.86
C GLY A 116 15.39 -14.22 2.48
N ALA A 117 15.18 -12.97 2.07
CA ALA A 117 14.06 -12.15 2.52
C ALA A 117 13.13 -11.79 1.35
N THR A 118 11.98 -11.22 1.68
CA THR A 118 11.03 -10.66 0.73
C THR A 118 10.73 -9.23 1.14
N VAL A 119 11.11 -8.29 0.28
CA VAL A 119 10.68 -6.89 0.42
C VAL A 119 9.28 -6.80 -0.16
N ARG A 120 8.32 -6.42 0.68
CA ARG A 120 6.94 -6.15 0.29
C ARG A 120 6.72 -4.65 0.23
N LEU A 121 6.47 -4.15 -0.97
CA LEU A 121 6.18 -2.76 -1.26
C LEU A 121 4.68 -2.63 -1.51
N TYR A 122 4.00 -1.91 -0.62
CA TYR A 122 2.58 -1.60 -0.72
C TYR A 122 2.42 -0.19 -1.28
N LEU A 123 1.63 -0.08 -2.35
CA LEU A 123 1.34 1.18 -3.02
C LEU A 123 -0.15 1.43 -2.92
N GLU A 124 -0.52 2.55 -2.31
CA GLU A 124 -1.92 2.95 -2.20
C GLU A 124 -2.09 4.40 -2.63
N LYS A 125 -2.73 4.61 -3.79
CA LYS A 125 -3.09 5.93 -4.30
C LYS A 125 -4.54 6.23 -3.96
N TYR A 126 -4.78 7.27 -3.19
CA TYR A 126 -6.14 7.78 -3.00
C TYR A 126 -6.54 8.63 -4.20
N GLU A 127 -7.75 8.40 -4.69
CA GLU A 127 -8.43 9.23 -5.69
C GLU A 127 -9.78 9.66 -5.11
N GLY A 128 -10.02 10.97 -5.04
CA GLY A 128 -11.26 11.52 -4.49
C GLY A 128 -12.45 11.23 -5.40
N LYS A 129 -13.68 11.40 -4.88
CA LYS A 129 -14.94 11.14 -5.59
C LYS A 129 -15.08 11.84 -6.96
N ASP A 130 -14.42 12.99 -7.13
CA ASP A 130 -14.45 13.81 -8.36
C ASP A 130 -13.31 13.44 -9.34
N GLY A 131 -12.49 12.45 -8.96
CA GLY A 131 -11.37 11.96 -9.75
C GLY A 131 -11.75 10.81 -10.69
N ASP A 132 -10.73 10.19 -11.29
CA ASP A 132 -10.92 9.05 -12.17
C ASP A 132 -10.97 7.75 -11.38
N LEU A 133 -12.18 7.25 -11.12
CA LEU A 133 -12.44 6.10 -10.27
C LEU A 133 -12.51 4.77 -11.03
N ASP A 134 -12.46 4.78 -12.37
CA ASP A 134 -12.64 3.60 -13.21
C ASP A 134 -11.33 3.09 -13.84
N LYS A 135 -10.21 3.79 -13.60
CA LYS A 135 -8.90 3.36 -14.08
C LYS A 135 -8.43 2.02 -13.50
N HIS A 136 -7.47 1.43 -14.21
CA HIS A 136 -6.80 0.23 -13.77
C HIS A 136 -5.85 0.55 -12.59
N PRO A 137 -5.83 -0.23 -11.49
CA PRO A 137 -4.98 0.04 -10.35
C PRO A 137 -3.49 0.19 -10.68
N PHE A 138 -2.94 -0.67 -11.55
CA PHE A 138 -1.54 -0.57 -11.98
C PHE A 138 -1.17 0.76 -12.60
N ASP A 139 -2.07 1.37 -13.37
CA ASP A 139 -1.80 2.66 -14.01
C ASP A 139 -1.79 3.79 -12.97
N MET A 140 -2.67 3.70 -11.97
CA MET A 140 -2.81 4.72 -10.93
C MET A 140 -1.66 4.73 -9.92
N VAL A 141 -0.98 3.58 -9.71
CA VAL A 141 0.11 3.49 -8.73
C VAL A 141 1.51 3.72 -9.34
N GLN A 142 1.66 3.92 -10.65
CA GLN A 142 2.97 4.05 -11.30
C GLN A 142 3.81 5.19 -10.73
N GLN A 143 3.17 6.33 -10.45
CA GLN A 143 3.82 7.48 -9.81
C GLN A 143 4.37 7.09 -8.43
N LEU A 144 3.57 6.41 -7.60
CA LEU A 144 4.01 5.93 -6.29
C LEU A 144 5.13 4.90 -6.39
N ALA A 145 5.06 3.98 -7.37
CA ALA A 145 6.12 3.00 -7.61
C ALA A 145 7.45 3.69 -7.96
N SER A 146 7.42 4.70 -8.84
CA SER A 146 8.60 5.47 -9.21
C SER A 146 9.20 6.21 -8.01
N ILE A 147 8.36 6.86 -7.20
CA ILE A 147 8.79 7.52 -5.96
C ILE A 147 9.38 6.51 -4.97
N ALA A 148 8.75 5.34 -4.82
CA ALA A 148 9.23 4.27 -3.95
C ALA A 148 10.63 3.80 -4.35
N MET A 149 10.90 3.63 -5.66
CA MET A 149 12.24 3.27 -6.15
C MET A 149 13.27 4.36 -5.83
N GLN A 150 12.90 5.64 -6.02
CA GLN A 150 13.78 6.77 -5.71
C GLN A 150 14.13 6.86 -4.22
N ILE A 151 13.15 6.65 -3.33
CA ILE A 151 13.34 6.78 -1.89
C ILE A 151 14.12 5.60 -1.31
N SER A 152 13.84 4.39 -1.78
CA SER A 152 14.41 3.16 -1.20
C SER A 152 15.79 2.80 -1.73
N ASN A 153 16.14 3.27 -2.93
CA ASN A 153 17.30 2.80 -3.67
C ASN A 153 17.33 1.26 -3.81
N LEU A 154 16.14 0.64 -3.90
CA LEU A 154 15.94 -0.81 -3.83
C LEU A 154 16.82 -1.61 -4.81
N PRO A 155 17.00 -1.20 -6.07
CA PRO A 155 17.87 -1.93 -7.00
C PRO A 155 19.32 -2.03 -6.52
N GLU A 156 19.88 -0.98 -5.92
CA GLU A 156 21.27 -0.99 -5.44
C GLU A 156 21.47 -1.92 -4.24
N TYR A 157 20.46 -2.04 -3.38
CA TYR A 157 20.51 -2.95 -2.23
C TYR A 157 20.22 -4.40 -2.61
N THR A 158 19.26 -4.62 -3.51
CA THR A 158 18.69 -5.97 -3.73
C THR A 158 19.07 -6.59 -5.08
N GLY A 159 19.64 -5.82 -6.00
CA GLY A 159 19.87 -6.22 -7.39
C GLY A 159 18.59 -6.42 -8.21
N CYS A 160 17.42 -6.03 -7.67
CA CYS A 160 16.12 -6.27 -8.29
C CYS A 160 15.53 -4.98 -8.88
N ASP A 161 15.39 -4.93 -10.20
CA ASP A 161 14.76 -3.80 -10.89
C ASP A 161 13.23 -3.92 -11.04
N LYS A 162 12.69 -5.12 -10.80
CA LYS A 162 11.26 -5.42 -10.96
C LYS A 162 10.80 -6.40 -9.87
N PRO A 163 9.53 -6.32 -9.45
CA PRO A 163 8.98 -7.28 -8.51
C PRO A 163 8.89 -8.68 -9.11
N THR A 164 9.02 -9.69 -8.25
CA THR A 164 8.79 -11.10 -8.59
C THR A 164 7.30 -11.39 -8.68
N VAL A 165 6.51 -10.80 -7.77
CA VAL A 165 5.05 -10.96 -7.71
C VAL A 165 4.38 -9.59 -7.61
N ILE A 166 3.26 -9.45 -8.31
CA ILE A 166 2.39 -8.28 -8.26
C ILE A 166 0.98 -8.74 -7.87
N THR A 167 0.38 -8.10 -6.86
CA THR A 167 -1.01 -8.29 -6.43
C THR A 167 -1.82 -7.02 -6.61
#